data_AF-A0AAV8H143-F1
#
_entry.id   AF-A0AAV8H143-F1
#
_cell.length_a   1.000
_cell.length_b   1.000
_cell.length_c   1.000
_cell.angle_alpha   90.00
_cell.angle_beta   90.00
_cell.angle_gamma   90.00
#
_symmetry.space_group_name_H-M   'P 1'
#
loop_
_entity.id
_entity.type
_entity.pdbx_description
1 polymer ?
#
loop_
_entity_poly.entity_id
_entity_poly.type
_entity_poly.pdbx_seq_one_letter_code
_entity_poly.pdbx_strand_id
1 'polypeptide(L)'
;MSTSNGGSGELSPREHVEKIRRDRFFIGREEKNPLAEDMHQAVNYLSEDLYSKDVHFLMELIQNAEDNEYPSGVAPSLEFVLISKDITATGATSTLVIFNNEKGFSPANIESICRVGKSTKKGQRYRGYIGEKGIGFKSVFLVSSQPHIFSNGYQIKFSEEPSPECEIGYIVPEWFNEHPNISDLKEIYGSTNALPSTTIILPLKAAKVSAVRKHLSSMHPELLLFLSKIRKLSIKEIGDNSTEETALTEVSISSNKDFQTRKNADADDKL
;
A
#
# COMPACT_ATOMS: atom_id res chain seq x y z
N MET A 1 31.37 29.01 -27.27
CA MET A 1 30.18 29.32 -26.47
C MET A 1 29.42 28.03 -26.26
N SER A 2 29.76 27.32 -25.18
CA SER A 2 29.12 26.07 -24.76
C SER A 2 28.08 26.43 -23.70
N THR A 3 26.82 26.30 -24.06
CA THR A 3 25.67 26.54 -23.18
C THR A 3 25.59 25.43 -22.14
N SER A 4 25.88 25.79 -20.88
CA SER A 4 25.50 25.02 -19.69
C SER A 4 23.99 25.07 -19.53
N ASN A 5 23.31 23.94 -19.74
CA ASN A 5 21.91 23.80 -19.37
C ASN A 5 21.85 23.05 -18.04
N GLY A 6 21.69 23.80 -16.95
CA GLY A 6 21.46 23.25 -15.62
C GLY A 6 20.07 22.64 -15.54
N GLY A 7 19.97 21.33 -15.76
CA GLY A 7 18.82 20.56 -15.34
C GLY A 7 18.86 20.40 -13.83
N SER A 8 17.89 20.94 -13.10
CA SER A 8 17.60 20.53 -11.73
C SER A 8 17.19 19.06 -11.76
N GLY A 9 18.17 18.16 -11.62
CA GLY A 9 17.95 16.72 -11.75
C GLY A 9 17.12 16.20 -10.58
N GLU A 10 15.86 15.85 -10.83
CA GLU A 10 15.09 15.04 -9.90
C GLU A 10 15.77 13.68 -9.72
N LEU A 11 15.92 13.25 -8.46
CA LEU A 11 16.49 11.95 -8.13
C LEU A 11 15.58 10.84 -8.68
N SER A 12 16.18 9.78 -9.22
CA SER A 12 15.42 8.55 -9.49
C SER A 12 14.84 7.98 -8.19
N PRO A 13 13.77 7.15 -8.25
CA PRO A 13 13.20 6.52 -7.06
C PRO A 13 14.23 5.77 -6.21
N ARG A 14 15.19 5.08 -6.83
CA ARG A 14 16.26 4.37 -6.14
C ARG A 14 17.23 5.34 -5.45
N GLU A 15 17.69 6.37 -6.15
CA GLU A 15 18.58 7.39 -5.56
C GLU A 15 17.90 8.13 -4.41
N HIS A 16 16.58 8.36 -4.51
CA HIS A 16 15.81 8.94 -3.43
C HIS A 16 15.75 8.02 -2.20
N VAL A 17 15.52 6.71 -2.38
CA VAL A 17 15.55 5.72 -1.29
C VAL A 17 16.93 5.65 -0.63
N GLU A 18 18.01 5.60 -1.43
CA GLU A 18 19.37 5.62 -0.90
C GLU A 18 19.69 6.92 -0.17
N LYS A 19 19.16 8.05 -0.64
CA LYS A 19 19.26 9.32 0.07
C LYS A 19 18.53 9.27 1.42
N ILE A 20 17.35 8.66 1.51
CA ILE A 20 16.65 8.47 2.79
C ILE A 20 17.50 7.59 3.73
N ARG A 21 17.98 6.44 3.26
CA ARG A 21 18.84 5.52 4.03
C ARG A 21 20.07 6.23 4.57
N ARG A 22 20.76 6.98 3.72
CA ARG A 22 21.93 7.76 4.10
C ARG A 22 21.58 8.90 5.05
N ASP A 23 20.59 9.72 4.74
CA ASP A 23 20.38 10.99 5.44
C ASP A 23 19.59 10.86 6.75
N ARG A 24 18.65 9.93 6.81
CA ARG A 24 17.80 9.72 7.99
C ARG A 24 18.33 8.61 8.91
N PHE A 25 18.89 7.56 8.33
CA PHE A 25 19.33 6.37 9.08
C PHE A 25 20.85 6.26 9.19
N PHE A 26 21.61 7.16 8.54
CA PHE A 26 23.08 7.20 8.51
C PHE A 26 23.70 5.91 7.96
N ILE A 27 22.92 5.15 7.19
CA ILE A 27 23.41 3.95 6.54
C ILE A 27 24.43 4.35 5.46
N GLY A 28 25.61 3.71 5.49
CA GLY A 28 26.72 4.02 4.58
C GLY A 28 27.47 5.32 4.92
N ARG A 29 27.27 5.89 6.12
CA ARG A 29 28.09 6.99 6.65
C ARG A 29 29.13 6.48 7.64
N GLU A 30 30.20 7.25 7.82
CA GLU A 30 31.19 6.99 8.87
C GLU A 30 30.65 7.39 10.27
N GLU A 31 29.76 8.39 10.33
CA GLU A 31 29.17 8.84 11.59
C GLU A 31 28.05 7.90 12.06
N LYS A 32 27.97 7.69 13.37
CA LYS A 32 26.80 7.05 13.99
C LYS A 32 25.63 8.03 14.04
N ASN A 33 24.42 7.55 13.80
CA ASN A 33 23.21 8.36 13.97
C ASN A 33 23.00 8.66 15.47
N PRO A 34 23.08 9.94 15.90
CA PRO A 34 22.92 10.29 17.31
C PRO A 34 21.50 10.04 17.83
N LEU A 35 20.52 9.86 16.94
CA LEU A 35 19.12 9.58 17.27
C LEU A 35 18.76 8.10 17.09
N ALA A 36 19.73 7.21 16.81
CA ALA A 36 19.45 5.80 16.54
C ALA A 36 18.70 5.13 17.68
N GLU A 37 19.16 5.33 18.92
CA GLU A 37 18.55 4.74 20.12
C GLU A 37 17.12 5.26 20.33
N ASP A 38 16.90 6.57 20.23
CA ASP A 38 15.56 7.17 20.33
C ASP A 38 14.62 6.64 19.24
N MET A 39 15.13 6.47 18.01
CA MET A 39 14.35 5.90 16.91
C MET A 39 14.02 4.43 17.16
N HIS A 40 14.98 3.65 17.65
CA HIS A 40 14.78 2.25 18.03
C HIS A 40 13.70 2.13 19.11
N GLN A 41 13.80 2.91 20.19
CA GLN A 41 12.80 2.93 21.26
C GLN A 41 11.42 3.36 20.74
N ALA A 42 11.34 4.41 19.92
CA ALA A 42 10.08 4.88 19.37
C ALA A 42 9.42 3.84 18.43
N VAL A 43 10.23 3.07 17.69
CA VAL A 43 9.76 1.95 16.87
C VAL A 43 9.31 0.76 17.74
N ASN A 44 10.00 0.47 18.85
CA ASN A 44 9.58 -0.58 19.78
C ASN A 44 8.23 -0.24 20.43
N TYR A 45 8.04 0.99 20.91
CA TYR A 45 6.74 1.44 21.42
C TYR A 45 5.64 1.37 20.36
N LEU A 46 5.95 1.72 19.11
CA LEU A 46 5.02 1.55 18.00
C LEU A 46 4.64 0.07 17.81
N SER A 47 5.60 -0.85 17.90
CA SER A 47 5.32 -2.28 17.79
C SER A 47 4.40 -2.77 18.91
N GLU A 48 4.66 -2.40 20.17
CA GLU A 48 3.80 -2.75 21.30
C GLU A 48 2.37 -2.22 21.13
N ASP A 49 2.23 -0.96 20.70
CA ASP A 49 0.92 -0.33 20.46
C ASP A 49 0.16 -1.02 19.31
N LEU A 50 0.85 -1.44 18.25
CA LEU A 50 0.29 -2.24 17.16
C LEU A 50 -0.27 -3.58 17.68
N TYR A 51 0.49 -4.30 18.50
CA TYR A 51 0.10 -5.63 19.00
C TYR A 51 -0.97 -5.60 20.10
N SER A 52 -1.06 -4.51 20.85
CA SER A 52 -2.02 -4.35 21.96
C SER A 52 -3.45 -3.97 21.55
N LYS A 53 -3.65 -3.53 20.30
CA LYS A 53 -4.93 -3.01 19.81
C LYS A 53 -5.58 -3.98 18.83
N ASP A 54 -6.91 -4.02 18.86
CA ASP A 54 -7.72 -4.55 17.77
C ASP A 54 -7.63 -3.61 16.57
N VAL A 55 -6.48 -3.60 15.90
CA VAL A 55 -6.26 -2.78 14.72
C VAL A 55 -6.85 -3.52 13.51
N HIS A 56 -7.90 -2.95 12.95
CA HIS A 56 -8.49 -3.42 11.69
C HIS A 56 -7.60 -3.01 10.51
N PHE A 57 -6.45 -3.67 10.31
CA PHE A 57 -5.49 -3.31 9.25
C PHE A 57 -6.12 -3.21 7.84
N LEU A 58 -7.14 -4.02 7.54
CA LEU A 58 -7.88 -3.92 6.28
C LEU A 58 -8.61 -2.58 6.14
N MET A 59 -9.24 -2.10 7.22
CA MET A 59 -9.91 -0.80 7.22
C MET A 59 -8.91 0.35 7.08
N GLU A 60 -7.72 0.24 7.67
CA GLU A 60 -6.63 1.21 7.46
C GLU A 60 -6.18 1.25 5.99
N LEU A 61 -6.04 0.09 5.33
CA LEU A 61 -5.72 0.02 3.90
C LEU A 61 -6.84 0.61 3.03
N ILE A 62 -8.10 0.34 3.36
CA ILE A 62 -9.26 0.94 2.68
C ILE A 62 -9.27 2.46 2.86
N GLN A 63 -9.02 2.96 4.06
CA GLN A 63 -8.94 4.39 4.35
C GLN A 63 -7.77 5.05 3.61
N ASN A 64 -6.60 4.39 3.55
CA ASN A 64 -5.47 4.89 2.76
C ASN A 64 -5.85 5.05 1.28
N ALA A 65 -6.55 4.07 0.70
CA ALA A 65 -7.05 4.16 -0.67
C ALA A 65 -8.10 5.29 -0.80
N GLU A 66 -9.06 5.39 0.12
CA GLU A 66 -10.06 6.45 0.14
C GLU A 66 -9.43 7.86 0.22
N ASP A 67 -8.30 8.00 0.89
CA ASP A 67 -7.57 9.26 1.02
C ASP A 67 -6.69 9.59 -0.19
N ASN A 68 -6.39 8.63 -1.06
CA ASN A 68 -5.54 8.83 -2.23
C ASN A 68 -6.16 9.79 -3.27
N GLU A 69 -5.30 10.25 -4.16
CA GLU A 69 -5.70 10.96 -5.37
C GLU A 69 -5.77 10.00 -6.55
N TYR A 70 -6.77 10.18 -7.39
CA TYR A 70 -6.98 9.35 -8.58
C TYR A 70 -6.86 10.19 -9.85
N PRO A 71 -6.36 9.62 -10.97
CA PRO A 71 -6.39 10.28 -12.26
C PRO A 71 -7.82 10.65 -12.69
N SER A 72 -7.97 11.75 -13.43
CA SER A 72 -9.27 12.16 -13.97
C SER A 72 -9.80 11.12 -14.97
N GLY A 73 -11.10 10.82 -14.90
CA GLY A 73 -11.75 9.87 -15.81
C GLY A 73 -11.55 8.39 -15.48
N VAL A 74 -10.82 8.06 -14.40
CA VAL A 74 -10.67 6.69 -13.91
C VAL A 74 -11.62 6.45 -12.74
N ALA A 75 -12.28 5.28 -12.69
CA ALA A 75 -13.07 4.86 -11.54
C ALA A 75 -12.13 4.37 -10.42
N PRO A 76 -12.06 5.03 -9.25
CA PRO A 76 -11.19 4.59 -8.16
C PRO A 76 -11.52 3.17 -7.69
N SER A 77 -10.52 2.29 -7.68
CA SER A 77 -10.68 0.87 -7.36
C SER A 77 -9.61 0.37 -6.40
N LEU A 78 -10.02 -0.45 -5.45
CA LEU A 78 -9.16 -1.17 -4.53
C LEU A 78 -9.43 -2.67 -4.68
N GLU A 79 -8.39 -3.46 -4.83
CA GLU A 79 -8.50 -4.92 -4.99
C GLU A 79 -7.56 -5.63 -4.02
N PHE A 80 -8.10 -6.61 -3.31
CA PHE A 80 -7.38 -7.50 -2.41
C PHE A 80 -7.33 -8.90 -3.04
N VAL A 81 -6.13 -9.45 -3.19
CA VAL A 81 -5.93 -10.80 -3.73
C VAL A 81 -5.13 -11.62 -2.72
N LEU A 82 -5.78 -12.63 -2.12
CA LEU A 82 -5.12 -13.59 -1.24
C LEU A 82 -4.61 -14.77 -2.07
N ILE A 83 -3.31 -15.05 -2.01
CA ILE A 83 -2.66 -16.09 -2.80
C ILE A 83 -2.06 -17.11 -1.84
N SER A 84 -2.28 -18.40 -2.08
CA SER A 84 -1.66 -19.49 -1.30
C SER A 84 -0.18 -19.74 -1.64
N LYS A 85 0.54 -18.74 -2.11
CA LYS A 85 1.94 -18.84 -2.55
C LYS A 85 2.77 -17.67 -2.01
N ASP A 86 4.05 -17.92 -1.75
CA ASP A 86 5.03 -16.86 -1.52
C ASP A 86 5.65 -16.39 -2.83
N ILE A 87 5.46 -15.10 -3.14
CA ILE A 87 6.05 -14.43 -4.30
C ILE A 87 7.22 -13.52 -3.90
N THR A 88 7.55 -13.45 -2.62
CA THR A 88 8.53 -12.54 -2.03
C THR A 88 9.82 -13.22 -1.58
N ALA A 89 9.88 -14.56 -1.64
CA ALA A 89 10.99 -15.37 -1.15
C ALA A 89 11.31 -15.14 0.34
N THR A 90 10.28 -14.93 1.15
CA THR A 90 10.37 -14.71 2.61
C THR A 90 10.06 -15.97 3.43
N GLY A 91 9.62 -17.05 2.76
CA GLY A 91 9.22 -18.29 3.41
C GLY A 91 7.75 -18.29 3.87
N ALA A 92 6.95 -17.35 3.39
CA ALA A 92 5.52 -17.31 3.69
C ALA A 92 4.77 -18.49 3.05
N THR A 93 3.59 -18.83 3.58
CA THR A 93 2.68 -19.81 2.94
C THR A 93 1.56 -19.13 2.17
N SER A 94 1.37 -17.83 2.37
CA SER A 94 0.36 -17.05 1.66
C SER A 94 0.79 -15.60 1.56
N THR A 95 0.40 -14.95 0.48
CA THR A 95 0.66 -13.54 0.23
C THR A 95 -0.65 -12.81 0.02
N LEU A 96 -0.85 -11.69 0.70
CA LEU A 96 -1.93 -10.75 0.38
C LEU A 96 -1.37 -9.65 -0.51
N VAL A 97 -1.92 -9.52 -1.72
CA VAL A 97 -1.57 -8.47 -2.68
C VAL A 97 -2.71 -7.46 -2.73
N ILE A 98 -2.38 -6.18 -2.67
CA ILE A 98 -3.34 -5.08 -2.70
C ILE A 98 -3.01 -4.20 -3.89
N PHE A 99 -3.98 -4.03 -4.79
CA PHE A 99 -3.85 -3.17 -5.96
C PHE A 99 -4.72 -1.92 -5.80
N ASN A 100 -4.15 -0.75 -6.07
CA ASN A 100 -4.88 0.51 -6.09
C ASN A 100 -4.50 1.35 -7.32
N ASN A 101 -5.50 1.80 -8.09
CA ASN A 101 -5.31 2.56 -9.33
C ASN A 101 -5.20 4.08 -9.10
N GLU A 102 -4.66 4.47 -7.95
CA GLU A 102 -4.39 5.85 -7.59
C GLU A 102 -3.27 6.47 -8.45
N LYS A 103 -2.88 7.72 -8.19
CA LYS A 103 -1.79 8.37 -8.93
C LYS A 103 -0.40 7.80 -8.64
N GLY A 104 -0.26 7.06 -7.55
CA GLY A 104 0.97 6.46 -7.06
C GLY A 104 1.70 7.35 -6.05
N PHE A 105 2.65 6.76 -5.34
CA PHE A 105 3.39 7.40 -4.26
C PHE A 105 4.33 8.47 -4.80
N SER A 106 4.21 9.66 -4.22
CA SER A 106 5.17 10.74 -4.37
C SER A 106 6.39 10.54 -3.46
N PRO A 107 7.51 11.23 -3.70
CA PRO A 107 8.63 11.28 -2.75
C PRO A 107 8.20 11.62 -1.31
N ALA A 108 7.22 12.52 -1.15
CA ALA A 108 6.69 12.88 0.16
C ALA A 108 5.94 11.72 0.84
N ASN A 109 5.27 10.84 0.08
CA ASN A 109 4.63 9.65 0.64
C ASN A 109 5.69 8.67 1.19
N ILE A 110 6.76 8.43 0.42
CA ILE A 110 7.87 7.55 0.85
C ILE A 110 8.53 8.10 2.11
N GLU A 111 8.87 9.39 2.11
CA GLU A 111 9.42 10.08 3.29
C GLU A 111 8.51 9.98 4.51
N SER A 112 7.19 10.08 4.32
CA SER A 112 6.21 9.98 5.39
C SER A 112 6.15 8.57 6.00
N ILE A 113 6.25 7.52 5.17
CA ILE A 113 6.24 6.12 5.64
C ILE A 113 7.53 5.79 6.42
N CYS A 114 8.63 6.49 6.14
CA CYS A 114 9.91 6.32 6.84
C CYS A 114 10.01 7.09 8.19
N ARG A 115 8.89 7.64 8.71
CA ARG A 115 8.86 8.36 9.99
C ARG A 115 8.24 7.52 11.11
N VAL A 116 8.71 7.73 12.33
CA VAL A 116 8.02 7.31 13.56
C VAL A 116 7.08 8.44 14.01
N GLY A 117 5.79 8.18 14.20
CA GLY A 117 4.90 9.04 14.98
C GLY A 117 4.46 10.41 14.40
N LYS A 118 4.74 10.75 13.13
CA LYS A 118 4.20 11.95 12.47
C LYS A 118 3.45 11.60 11.18
N SER A 119 2.14 11.40 11.27
CA SER A 119 1.25 11.47 10.11
C SER A 119 1.13 12.93 9.65
N THR A 120 1.13 13.15 8.33
CA THR A 120 0.87 14.44 7.67
C THR A 120 -0.55 14.98 7.89
N LYS A 121 -1.44 14.21 8.54
CA LYS A 121 -2.87 14.54 8.68
C LYS A 121 -3.27 15.03 10.08
N LYS A 122 -2.51 15.96 10.67
CA LYS A 122 -3.02 16.71 11.84
C LYS A 122 -4.15 17.65 11.37
N GLY A 123 -5.42 17.28 11.61
CA GLY A 123 -6.53 18.25 11.55
C GLY A 123 -7.87 17.80 10.96
N GLN A 124 -8.02 16.61 10.36
CA GLN A 124 -9.30 16.19 9.75
C GLN A 124 -10.11 15.22 10.65
N ARG A 125 -10.35 15.63 11.90
CA ARG A 125 -11.11 14.83 12.90
C ARG A 125 -12.63 14.70 12.66
N TYR A 126 -13.18 15.29 11.60
CA TYR A 126 -14.63 15.49 11.45
C TYR A 126 -15.40 14.48 10.58
N ARG A 127 -14.76 13.42 10.07
CA ARG A 127 -15.41 12.48 9.14
C ARG A 127 -15.63 11.06 9.67
N GLY A 128 -15.69 10.84 10.98
CA GLY A 128 -16.18 9.55 11.54
C GLY A 128 -15.34 8.29 11.26
N TYR A 129 -14.23 8.40 10.53
CA TYR A 129 -13.27 7.32 10.29
C TYR A 129 -12.00 7.59 11.11
N ILE A 130 -11.62 6.61 11.92
CA ILE A 130 -10.47 6.69 12.83
C ILE A 130 -9.19 6.59 12.00
N GLY A 131 -8.68 7.72 11.55
CA GLY A 131 -7.34 7.87 10.97
C GLY A 131 -6.47 8.75 11.87
N GLU A 132 -6.43 8.43 13.17
CA GLU A 132 -5.55 9.12 14.12
C GLU A 132 -4.23 8.35 14.25
N LYS A 133 -3.14 9.08 14.01
CA LYS A 133 -1.72 8.72 14.27
C LYS A 133 -1.01 8.10 13.06
N GLY A 134 0.29 8.35 12.96
CA GLY A 134 1.20 7.84 11.92
C GLY A 134 1.43 6.33 11.97
N ILE A 135 0.35 5.57 12.17
CA ILE A 135 0.28 4.13 12.36
C ILE A 135 -0.41 3.46 11.14
N GLY A 136 -1.13 4.21 10.30
CA GLY A 136 -1.99 3.65 9.24
C GLY A 136 -1.30 2.62 8.33
N PHE A 137 -0.17 2.96 7.70
CA PHE A 137 0.61 1.97 6.95
C PHE A 137 1.29 0.93 7.87
N LYS A 138 1.70 1.32 9.08
CA LYS A 138 2.40 0.41 10.00
C LYS A 138 1.50 -0.72 10.52
N SER A 139 0.18 -0.58 10.42
CA SER A 139 -0.78 -1.65 10.72
C SER A 139 -0.56 -2.93 9.90
N VAL A 140 0.05 -2.84 8.72
CA VAL A 140 0.37 -4.03 7.89
C VAL A 140 1.35 -4.98 8.59
N PHE A 141 2.16 -4.47 9.53
CA PHE A 141 3.09 -5.29 10.30
C PHE A 141 2.39 -6.30 11.23
N LEU A 142 1.11 -6.08 11.55
CA LEU A 142 0.32 -7.06 12.30
C LEU A 142 0.13 -8.38 11.57
N VAL A 143 0.23 -8.35 10.24
CA VAL A 143 -0.01 -9.52 9.39
C VAL A 143 1.20 -9.91 8.55
N SER A 144 2.19 -9.04 8.37
CA SER A 144 3.38 -9.30 7.55
C SER A 144 4.64 -8.73 8.19
N SER A 145 5.70 -9.53 8.30
CA SER A 145 6.99 -9.02 8.81
C SER A 145 7.77 -8.22 7.78
N GLN A 146 7.45 -8.37 6.49
CA GLN A 146 8.21 -7.77 5.38
C GLN A 146 7.28 -7.24 4.29
N PRO A 147 6.56 -6.12 4.52
CA PRO A 147 5.70 -5.52 3.50
C PRO A 147 6.55 -4.93 2.35
N HIS A 148 6.12 -5.17 1.11
CA HIS A 148 6.71 -4.61 -0.10
C HIS A 148 5.75 -3.62 -0.77
N ILE A 149 6.31 -2.64 -1.47
CA ILE A 149 5.58 -1.60 -2.20
C ILE A 149 6.21 -1.45 -3.58
N PHE A 150 5.35 -1.56 -4.60
CA PHE A 150 5.60 -1.04 -5.94
C PHE A 150 4.73 0.19 -6.15
N SER A 151 5.34 1.33 -6.47
CA SER A 151 4.57 2.51 -6.88
C SER A 151 5.41 3.54 -7.62
N ASN A 152 4.97 4.02 -8.78
CA ASN A 152 5.68 5.06 -9.56
C ASN A 152 7.20 4.85 -9.70
N GLY A 153 7.62 3.62 -9.96
CA GLY A 153 9.03 3.24 -10.10
C GLY A 153 9.76 2.99 -8.78
N TYR A 154 9.15 3.23 -7.61
CA TYR A 154 9.65 2.70 -6.34
C TYR A 154 9.42 1.19 -6.28
N GLN A 155 10.46 0.47 -5.84
CA GLN A 155 10.44 -0.95 -5.54
C GLN A 155 11.13 -1.15 -4.19
N ILE A 156 10.36 -0.99 -3.11
CA ILE A 156 10.88 -0.96 -1.75
C ILE A 156 10.19 -1.97 -0.84
N LYS A 157 10.94 -2.48 0.13
CA LYS A 157 10.42 -3.27 1.24
C LYS A 157 10.80 -2.64 2.58
N PHE A 158 10.07 -3.03 3.61
CA PHE A 158 10.39 -2.74 5.00
C PHE A 158 10.48 -4.07 5.76
N SER A 159 11.07 -4.06 6.96
CA SER A 159 11.25 -5.24 7.80
C SER A 159 10.93 -4.93 9.26
N GLU A 160 10.24 -5.82 9.97
CA GLU A 160 10.13 -5.74 11.44
C GLU A 160 11.49 -5.90 12.10
N GLU A 161 12.29 -6.84 11.59
CA GLU A 161 13.62 -7.10 12.08
C GLU A 161 14.49 -5.86 11.88
N PRO A 162 15.21 -5.40 12.93
CA PRO A 162 16.13 -4.29 12.82
C PRO A 162 17.16 -4.50 11.72
N SER A 163 17.38 -3.47 10.90
CA SER A 163 18.46 -3.49 9.92
C SER A 163 19.81 -3.68 10.64
N PRO A 164 20.69 -4.58 10.18
CA PRO A 164 22.01 -4.75 10.79
C PRO A 164 22.91 -3.51 10.66
N GLU A 165 22.55 -2.56 9.79
CA GLU A 165 23.33 -1.35 9.52
C GLU A 165 22.99 -0.19 10.46
N CYS A 166 21.79 -0.18 11.04
CA CYS A 166 21.33 0.95 11.88
C CYS A 166 20.49 0.54 13.10
N GLU A 167 20.25 -0.76 13.31
CA GLU A 167 19.49 -1.33 14.42
C GLU A 167 18.04 -0.82 14.51
N ILE A 168 17.47 -0.33 13.40
CA ILE A 168 16.11 0.18 13.32
C ILE A 168 15.29 -0.70 12.37
N GLY A 169 14.12 -1.14 12.82
CA GLY A 169 13.11 -1.85 12.01
C GLY A 169 11.96 -0.93 11.59
N TYR A 170 10.95 -1.50 10.95
CA TYR A 170 9.64 -0.95 10.54
C TYR A 170 9.64 0.22 9.56
N ILE A 171 10.61 1.13 9.64
CA ILE A 171 10.63 2.43 8.96
C ILE A 171 11.81 2.60 8.00
N VAL A 172 12.76 1.66 8.01
CA VAL A 172 13.92 1.69 7.10
C VAL A 172 13.48 1.13 5.74
N PRO A 173 13.49 1.94 4.66
CA PRO A 173 13.21 1.43 3.34
C PRO A 173 14.44 0.68 2.80
N GLU A 174 14.19 -0.44 2.13
CA GLU A 174 15.20 -1.23 1.43
C GLU A 174 14.77 -1.43 -0.02
N TRP A 175 15.68 -1.16 -0.95
CA TRP A 175 15.45 -1.50 -2.36
C TRP A 175 15.63 -3.00 -2.56
N PHE A 176 14.73 -3.64 -3.31
CA PHE A 176 14.87 -5.05 -3.70
C PHE A 176 14.97 -5.17 -5.22
N ASN A 177 15.69 -6.19 -5.71
CA ASN A 177 15.95 -6.37 -7.15
C ASN A 177 15.29 -7.63 -7.74
N GLU A 178 15.00 -8.63 -6.92
CA GLU A 178 14.64 -9.97 -7.42
C GLU A 178 13.15 -10.27 -7.25
N HIS A 179 12.69 -10.36 -6.00
CA HIS A 179 11.33 -10.79 -5.68
C HIS A 179 10.59 -9.77 -4.83
N PRO A 180 9.27 -9.58 -5.05
CA PRO A 180 8.48 -10.13 -6.16
C PRO A 180 8.83 -9.51 -7.51
N ASN A 181 8.69 -10.28 -8.59
CA ASN A 181 8.92 -9.76 -9.95
C ASN A 181 7.61 -9.19 -10.53
N ILE A 182 7.73 -8.28 -11.52
CA ILE A 182 6.57 -7.63 -12.14
C ILE A 182 5.68 -8.62 -12.92
N SER A 183 6.27 -9.67 -13.49
CA SER A 183 5.55 -10.67 -14.27
C SER A 183 4.56 -11.48 -13.42
N ASP A 184 4.99 -11.92 -12.24
CA ASP A 184 4.15 -12.62 -11.25
C ASP A 184 2.96 -11.73 -10.87
N LEU A 185 3.21 -10.43 -10.63
CA LEU A 185 2.15 -9.49 -10.29
C LEU A 185 1.15 -9.27 -11.43
N LYS A 186 1.61 -9.27 -12.69
CA LYS A 186 0.73 -9.15 -13.86
C LYS A 186 -0.17 -10.37 -14.02
N GLU A 187 0.37 -11.56 -13.76
CA GLU A 187 -0.38 -12.81 -13.75
C GLU A 187 -1.45 -12.78 -12.66
N ILE A 188 -1.06 -12.42 -11.42
CA ILE A 188 -1.98 -12.30 -10.27
C ILE A 188 -3.09 -11.27 -10.53
N TYR A 189 -2.76 -10.15 -11.16
CA TYR A 189 -3.74 -9.11 -11.47
C TYR A 189 -4.68 -9.49 -12.63
N GLY A 190 -4.30 -10.49 -13.44
CA GLY A 190 -5.07 -10.91 -14.62
C GLY A 190 -4.99 -9.91 -15.78
N SER A 191 -3.95 -9.07 -15.86
CA SER A 191 -3.77 -8.10 -16.95
C SER A 191 -2.39 -8.18 -17.59
N THR A 192 -2.38 -8.29 -18.92
CA THR A 192 -1.13 -8.32 -19.72
C THR A 192 -0.55 -6.93 -19.96
N ASN A 193 -1.34 -5.87 -19.79
CA ASN A 193 -0.97 -4.51 -20.18
C ASN A 193 -0.16 -3.81 -19.08
N ALA A 194 -0.84 -3.34 -18.03
CA ALA A 194 -0.25 -2.52 -16.98
C ALA A 194 -0.82 -2.88 -15.62
N LEU A 195 0.05 -2.91 -14.62
CA LEU A 195 -0.36 -2.97 -13.22
C LEU A 195 -0.93 -1.62 -12.79
N PRO A 196 -1.84 -1.60 -11.79
CA PRO A 196 -2.22 -0.38 -11.11
C PRO A 196 -1.01 0.34 -10.53
N SER A 197 -1.09 1.67 -10.46
CA SER A 197 0.05 2.52 -10.09
C SER A 197 0.65 2.20 -8.73
N THR A 198 -0.14 1.65 -7.80
CA THR A 198 0.32 1.21 -6.48
C THR A 198 -0.06 -0.24 -6.24
N THR A 199 0.93 -1.06 -5.89
CA THR A 199 0.77 -2.44 -5.43
C THR A 199 1.48 -2.61 -4.09
N ILE A 200 0.75 -3.05 -3.06
CA ILE A 200 1.30 -3.41 -1.75
C ILE A 200 1.25 -4.92 -1.61
N ILE A 201 2.33 -5.53 -1.14
CA ILE A 201 2.48 -6.98 -1.09
C ILE A 201 2.88 -7.38 0.31
N LEU A 202 2.06 -8.22 0.93
CA LEU A 202 2.16 -8.61 2.32
C LEU A 202 2.37 -10.12 2.40
N PRO A 203 3.62 -10.61 2.45
CA PRO A 203 3.87 -12.01 2.81
C PRO A 203 3.35 -12.23 4.23
N LEU A 204 2.35 -13.10 4.37
CA LEU A 204 1.60 -13.22 5.61
C LEU A 204 2.35 -14.08 6.62
N LYS A 205 2.35 -13.63 7.88
CA LYS A 205 2.71 -14.45 9.04
C LYS A 205 1.80 -15.68 9.06
N ALA A 206 2.38 -16.88 9.18
CA ALA A 206 1.63 -18.14 9.12
C ALA A 206 0.43 -18.17 10.08
N ALA A 207 0.60 -17.67 11.31
CA ALA A 207 -0.45 -17.59 12.32
C ALA A 207 -1.60 -16.62 11.98
N LYS A 208 -1.41 -15.71 11.00
CA LYS A 208 -2.37 -14.67 10.63
C LYS A 208 -3.16 -15.01 9.37
N VAL A 209 -2.73 -15.99 8.56
CA VAL A 209 -3.39 -16.35 7.29
C VAL A 209 -4.89 -16.63 7.47
N SER A 210 -5.26 -17.49 8.41
CA SER A 210 -6.67 -17.85 8.66
C SER A 210 -7.51 -16.65 9.10
N ALA A 211 -6.96 -15.79 9.96
CA ALA A 211 -7.63 -14.58 10.43
C ALA A 211 -7.83 -13.56 9.29
N VAL A 212 -6.81 -13.35 8.45
CA VAL A 212 -6.88 -12.47 7.27
C VAL A 212 -7.93 -12.97 6.29
N ARG A 213 -7.91 -14.27 5.95
CA ARG A 213 -8.92 -14.90 5.08
C ARG A 213 -10.33 -14.67 5.62
N LYS A 214 -10.57 -14.99 6.89
CA LYS A 214 -11.88 -14.81 7.54
C LYS A 214 -12.33 -13.34 7.47
N HIS A 215 -11.42 -12.40 7.74
CA HIS A 215 -11.74 -10.97 7.73
C HIS A 215 -12.10 -10.48 6.32
N LEU A 216 -11.36 -10.91 5.30
CA LEU A 216 -11.67 -10.64 3.89
C LEU A 216 -13.04 -11.22 3.49
N SER A 217 -13.34 -12.47 3.86
CA SER A 217 -14.65 -13.10 3.57
C SER A 217 -15.82 -12.47 4.33
N SER A 218 -15.58 -11.87 5.50
CA SER A 218 -16.60 -11.17 6.29
C SER A 218 -16.84 -9.73 5.85
N MET A 219 -16.12 -9.25 4.83
CA MET A 219 -16.20 -7.86 4.41
C MET A 219 -17.55 -7.58 3.73
N HIS A 220 -18.35 -6.74 4.39
CA HIS A 220 -19.71 -6.45 3.95
C HIS A 220 -19.75 -5.49 2.74
N PRO A 221 -20.56 -5.78 1.70
CA PRO A 221 -20.72 -4.89 0.55
C PRO A 221 -21.18 -3.47 0.87
N GLU A 222 -21.90 -3.31 1.98
CA GLU A 222 -22.38 -2.03 2.49
C GLU A 222 -21.23 -1.07 2.86
N LEU A 223 -19.99 -1.56 3.03
CA LEU A 223 -18.82 -0.71 3.23
C LEU A 223 -18.66 0.33 2.13
N LEU A 224 -18.99 0.00 0.87
CA LEU A 224 -18.91 0.97 -0.23
C LEU A 224 -19.90 2.14 -0.08
N LEU A 225 -21.01 1.97 0.65
CA LEU A 225 -21.96 3.05 0.93
C LEU A 225 -21.37 4.15 1.81
N PHE A 226 -20.32 3.80 2.55
CA PHE A 226 -19.61 4.64 3.50
C PHE A 226 -18.34 5.27 2.90
N LEU A 227 -17.93 4.86 1.69
CA LEU A 227 -16.77 5.40 0.98
C LEU A 227 -17.20 6.49 -0.02
N SER A 228 -16.47 7.59 -0.06
CA SER A 228 -16.80 8.75 -0.89
C SER A 228 -16.07 8.76 -2.23
N LYS A 229 -14.87 8.19 -2.32
CA LYS A 229 -14.05 8.13 -3.55
C LYS A 229 -14.01 6.75 -4.16
N ILE A 230 -13.71 5.70 -3.39
CA ILE A 230 -13.64 4.33 -3.91
C ILE A 230 -14.99 3.94 -4.52
N ARG A 231 -14.96 3.43 -5.76
CA ARG A 231 -16.14 3.00 -6.53
C ARG A 231 -16.20 1.50 -6.73
N LYS A 232 -15.04 0.84 -6.70
CA LYS A 232 -14.91 -0.61 -6.85
C LYS A 232 -14.03 -1.17 -5.73
N LEU A 233 -14.54 -2.20 -5.05
CA LEU A 233 -13.82 -2.98 -4.06
C LEU A 233 -13.95 -4.45 -4.43
N SER A 234 -12.83 -5.11 -4.71
CA SER A 234 -12.80 -6.53 -5.08
C SER A 234 -11.92 -7.32 -4.14
N ILE A 235 -12.35 -8.55 -3.84
CA ILE A 235 -11.66 -9.51 -2.99
C ILE A 235 -11.63 -10.85 -3.72
N LYS A 236 -10.42 -11.35 -3.97
CA LYS A 236 -10.17 -12.61 -4.68
C LYS A 236 -9.29 -13.53 -3.83
N GLU A 237 -9.46 -14.83 -4.02
CA GLU A 237 -8.56 -15.85 -3.52
C GLU A 237 -8.06 -16.75 -4.67
N ILE A 238 -6.74 -16.98 -4.70
CA ILE A 238 -6.06 -17.82 -5.68
C ILE A 238 -5.37 -18.97 -4.92
N GLY A 239 -5.83 -20.20 -5.17
CA GLY A 239 -5.32 -21.42 -4.53
C GLY A 239 -4.11 -22.05 -5.24
N ASP A 240 -3.50 -23.07 -4.61
CA ASP A 240 -2.27 -23.72 -5.09
C ASP A 240 -2.41 -24.53 -6.38
N ASN A 241 -3.62 -24.99 -6.72
CA ASN A 241 -3.85 -25.97 -7.79
C ASN A 241 -4.97 -25.58 -8.78
N SER A 242 -5.45 -24.34 -8.72
CA SER A 242 -6.45 -23.86 -9.67
C SER A 242 -5.99 -22.56 -10.30
N THR A 243 -5.83 -22.57 -11.62
CA THR A 243 -5.94 -21.35 -12.45
C THR A 243 -7.32 -20.70 -12.33
N GLU A 244 -8.25 -21.30 -11.59
CA GLU A 244 -9.55 -20.74 -11.25
C GLU A 244 -9.43 -19.78 -10.07
N GLU A 245 -9.56 -18.48 -10.38
CA GLU A 245 -9.82 -17.43 -9.40
C GLU A 245 -11.15 -17.71 -8.68
N THR A 246 -11.12 -17.82 -7.35
CA THR A 246 -12.35 -17.80 -6.57
C THR A 246 -12.61 -16.37 -6.11
N ALA A 247 -13.58 -15.70 -6.75
CA ALA A 247 -14.04 -14.41 -6.28
C ALA A 247 -14.75 -14.59 -4.92
N LEU A 248 -14.13 -14.13 -3.84
CA LEU A 248 -14.73 -14.20 -2.52
C LEU A 248 -15.84 -13.17 -2.38
N THR A 249 -15.61 -11.95 -2.89
CA THR A 249 -16.59 -10.86 -2.92
C THR A 249 -16.15 -9.81 -3.92
N GLU A 250 -16.97 -9.46 -4.91
CA GLU A 250 -16.77 -8.27 -5.74
C GLU A 250 -17.94 -7.32 -5.55
N VAL A 251 -17.64 -6.07 -5.18
CA VAL A 251 -18.64 -5.03 -4.98
C VAL A 251 -18.24 -3.83 -5.81
N SER A 252 -19.17 -3.36 -6.63
CA SER A 252 -19.00 -2.15 -7.43
C SER A 252 -20.24 -1.29 -7.30
N ILE A 253 -20.04 0.01 -7.14
CA ILE A 253 -21.13 0.99 -7.24
C ILE A 253 -21.00 1.65 -8.61
N SER A 254 -21.87 1.25 -9.53
CA SER A 254 -22.17 2.04 -10.74
C SER A 254 -22.90 3.29 -10.30
N SER A 255 -22.29 4.46 -10.45
CA SER A 255 -22.95 5.69 -10.00
C SER A 255 -24.24 5.92 -10.80
N ASN A 256 -25.34 6.28 -10.13
CA ASN A 256 -26.60 6.68 -10.78
C ASN A 256 -26.47 7.94 -11.68
N LYS A 257 -25.29 8.58 -11.73
CA LYS A 257 -25.04 9.69 -12.66
C LYS A 257 -24.96 9.22 -14.12
N ASP A 258 -24.58 7.95 -14.37
CA ASP A 258 -24.56 7.40 -15.74
C ASP A 258 -25.96 7.07 -16.28
N PHE A 259 -26.97 7.00 -15.40
CA PHE A 259 -28.35 6.78 -15.80
C PHE A 259 -29.04 8.08 -16.24
N GLN A 260 -28.62 9.24 -15.72
CA GLN A 260 -29.17 10.53 -16.13
C GLN A 260 -28.56 11.07 -17.42
N THR A 261 -27.31 10.73 -17.75
CA THR A 261 -26.72 11.06 -19.07
C THR A 261 -27.32 10.23 -20.21
N ARG A 262 -27.81 9.01 -19.96
CA ARG A 262 -28.56 8.24 -20.98
C ARG A 262 -29.99 8.74 -21.17
N LYS A 263 -30.69 9.16 -20.11
CA LYS A 263 -32.04 9.74 -20.26
C LYS A 263 -32.06 11.11 -20.95
N ASN A 264 -30.98 11.89 -20.86
CA ASN A 264 -30.89 13.18 -21.55
C ASN A 264 -30.35 13.08 -22.99
N ALA A 265 -29.78 11.94 -23.39
CA ALA A 265 -29.38 11.71 -24.79
C ALA A 265 -30.53 11.17 -25.66
N ASP A 266 -31.47 10.43 -25.07
CA ASP A 266 -32.65 9.90 -25.79
C ASP A 266 -33.84 10.88 -25.88
N ALA A 267 -33.71 12.08 -25.31
CA ALA A 267 -34.78 13.09 -25.26
C ALA A 267 -34.63 14.25 -26.27
N ASP A 268 -33.48 14.40 -26.92
CA ASP A 268 -33.19 15.52 -27.84
C ASP A 268 -33.27 15.16 -29.34
N ASP A 269 -33.74 13.95 -29.69
CA ASP A 269 -33.90 13.51 -31.10
C ASP A 269 -35.37 13.40 -31.55
N LYS A 270 -36.27 14.09 -30.85
CA LYS A 270 -37.67 14.28 -31.27
C LYS A 270 -38.15 15.70 -31.00
N LEU A 271 -37.72 16.63 -31.83
CA LEU A 271 -38.48 17.83 -32.24
C LEU A 271 -37.91 18.41 -33.53
#